data_AF-A0A0G2FTE4-F1
#
_entry.id   AF-A0A0G2FTE4-F1
#
_cell.length_a   1.000
_cell.length_b   1.000
_cell.length_c   1.000
_cell.angle_alpha   90.00
_cell.angle_beta   90.00
_cell.angle_gamma   90.00
#
_symmetry.space_group_name_H-M   'P 1'
#
loop_
_entity.id
_entity.type
_entity.pdbx_description
1 polymer ?
#
loop_
_entity_poly.entity_id
_entity_poly.type
_entity_poly.pdbx_seq_one_letter_code
_entity_poly.pdbx_strand_id
1 'polypeptide(L)'
;MSFFARVTKRASTPESKNTVIMGRKTYESIPKKFRPLQGRKNLVVTRTDATGLQERLRRELDDQAKKADVTCVTSLRDAVKLLKRSGDSQSKAFIIGGSQMYKTALEETYHGTFTHLRILQTEIERLDGSSLEIDTFFPANPKQDGSWRRAENREVADWVGEEVPQVKSGDGSWKEDGDFKIRTLGWEKELPFS
;
A
#
# COMPACT_ATOMS: atom_id res chain seq x y z
N MET A 1 -7.89 -11.38 1.54
CA MET A 1 -8.11 -10.25 0.61
C MET A 1 -9.07 -9.16 1.10
N SER A 2 -10.11 -9.47 1.89
CA SER A 2 -11.11 -8.47 2.30
C SER A 2 -10.53 -7.31 3.13
N PHE A 3 -9.54 -7.57 3.97
CA PHE A 3 -8.85 -6.56 4.79
C PHE A 3 -8.20 -5.46 3.94
N PHE A 4 -7.31 -5.82 3.00
CA PHE A 4 -6.67 -4.85 2.08
C PHE A 4 -7.69 -3.96 1.36
N ALA A 5 -8.77 -4.56 0.84
CA ALA A 5 -9.81 -3.81 0.14
C ALA A 5 -10.52 -2.82 1.07
N ARG A 6 -10.91 -3.23 2.28
CA ARG A 6 -11.56 -2.34 3.26
C ARG A 6 -10.65 -1.20 3.66
N VAL A 7 -9.42 -1.50 4.09
CA VAL A 7 -8.46 -0.49 4.57
C VAL A 7 -8.14 0.54 3.49
N THR A 8 -7.83 0.10 2.27
CA THR A 8 -7.48 1.03 1.20
C THR A 8 -8.68 1.77 0.64
N LYS A 9 -9.91 1.25 0.74
CA LYS A 9 -11.14 1.91 0.25
C LYS A 9 -11.77 2.84 1.29
N ARG A 10 -11.51 2.65 2.58
CA ARG A 10 -12.11 3.42 3.68
C ARG A 10 -11.64 4.88 3.64
N ALA A 11 -12.45 5.71 3.00
CA ALA A 11 -12.26 7.14 2.94
C ALA A 11 -12.70 7.79 4.27
N SER A 12 -12.09 8.93 4.59
CA SER A 12 -12.43 9.68 5.81
C SER A 12 -13.75 10.45 5.67
N THR A 13 -14.18 10.74 4.44
CA THR A 13 -15.46 11.38 4.11
C THR A 13 -16.11 10.69 2.90
N PRO A 14 -17.42 10.80 2.69
CA PRO A 14 -18.08 10.22 1.51
C PRO A 14 -17.55 10.73 0.16
N GLU A 15 -17.03 11.96 0.12
CA GLU A 15 -16.54 12.63 -1.09
C GLU A 15 -15.05 12.36 -1.36
N SER A 16 -14.30 11.88 -0.36
CA SER A 16 -12.87 11.59 -0.51
C SER A 16 -12.64 10.17 -1.03
N LYS A 17 -11.53 9.99 -1.75
CA LYS A 17 -11.03 8.68 -2.15
C LYS A 17 -9.58 8.58 -1.76
N ASN A 18 -9.23 7.53 -1.03
CA ASN A 18 -7.84 7.17 -0.80
C ASN A 18 -7.13 6.89 -2.13
N THR A 19 -5.82 7.08 -2.12
CA THR A 19 -4.97 6.82 -3.26
C THR A 19 -4.16 5.55 -3.05
N VAL A 20 -4.11 4.69 -4.05
CA VAL A 20 -3.18 3.55 -4.12
C VAL A 20 -2.11 3.84 -5.17
N ILE A 21 -0.85 3.73 -4.77
CA ILE A 21 0.32 3.95 -5.61
C ILE A 21 0.98 2.59 -5.83
N MET A 22 1.26 2.27 -7.08
CA MET A 22 1.88 0.99 -7.43
C MET A 22 2.78 1.09 -8.64
N GLY A 23 3.74 0.16 -8.77
CA GLY A 23 4.51 0.00 -9.99
C GLY A 23 3.68 -0.63 -11.11
N ARG A 24 4.06 -0.38 -12.38
CA ARG A 24 3.41 -0.95 -13.58
C ARG A 24 3.18 -2.46 -13.50
N LYS A 25 4.20 -3.25 -13.14
CA LYS A 25 4.10 -4.72 -13.05
C LYS A 25 3.03 -5.17 -12.04
N THR A 26 2.89 -4.44 -10.93
CA THR A 26 1.85 -4.71 -9.92
C THR A 26 0.47 -4.33 -10.42
N TYR A 27 0.35 -3.23 -11.18
CA TYR A 27 -0.93 -2.91 -11.84
C TYR A 27 -1.32 -3.98 -12.87
N GLU A 28 -0.34 -4.46 -13.64
CA GLU A 28 -0.53 -5.46 -14.68
C GLU A 28 -0.87 -6.85 -14.11
N SER A 29 -0.40 -7.18 -12.90
CA SER A 29 -0.71 -8.45 -12.21
C SER A 29 -2.13 -8.49 -11.63
N ILE A 30 -2.80 -7.35 -11.45
CA ILE A 30 -4.20 -7.30 -11.04
C ILE A 30 -5.07 -7.79 -12.21
N PRO A 31 -5.98 -8.78 -12.01
CA PRO A 31 -6.85 -9.25 -13.07
C PRO A 31 -7.63 -8.10 -13.71
N LYS A 32 -7.78 -8.10 -15.05
CA LYS A 32 -8.40 -7.00 -15.82
C LYS A 32 -9.74 -6.53 -15.25
N LYS A 33 -10.59 -7.44 -14.75
CA LYS A 33 -11.90 -7.12 -14.16
C LYS A 33 -11.82 -6.32 -12.85
N PHE A 34 -10.70 -6.38 -12.14
CA PHE A 34 -10.48 -5.71 -10.86
C PHE A 34 -9.59 -4.46 -10.98
N ARG A 35 -9.04 -4.16 -12.16
CA ARG A 35 -8.25 -2.95 -12.40
C ARG A 35 -9.04 -1.90 -13.21
N PRO A 36 -8.86 -0.60 -12.92
CA PRO A 36 -8.23 -0.06 -11.71
C PRO A 36 -8.99 -0.47 -10.45
N LEU A 37 -8.33 -0.44 -9.30
CA LEU A 37 -8.92 -0.80 -8.02
C LEU A 37 -10.04 0.18 -7.68
N GLN A 38 -11.29 -0.26 -7.81
CA GLN A 38 -12.48 0.59 -7.67
C GLN A 38 -12.58 1.25 -6.28
N GLY A 39 -13.17 2.45 -6.25
CA GLY A 39 -13.35 3.25 -5.03
C GLY A 39 -12.09 3.93 -4.51
N ARG A 40 -11.01 3.95 -5.30
CA ARG A 40 -9.70 4.52 -4.98
C ARG A 40 -9.14 5.26 -6.19
N LYS A 41 -8.33 6.28 -5.96
CA LYS A 41 -7.47 6.87 -6.99
C LYS A 41 -6.28 5.93 -7.20
N ASN A 42 -5.98 5.53 -8.43
CA ASN A 42 -4.89 4.60 -8.76
C ASN A 42 -3.76 5.35 -9.45
N LEU A 43 -2.61 5.47 -8.80
CA LEU A 43 -1.38 6.03 -9.39
C LEU A 43 -0.45 4.90 -9.82
N VAL A 44 -0.27 4.76 -11.13
CA VAL A 44 0.60 3.73 -11.72
C VAL A 44 1.93 4.36 -12.12
N VAL A 45 3.00 3.96 -11.45
CA VAL A 45 4.34 4.50 -11.69
C VAL A 45 5.06 3.66 -12.74
N THR A 46 5.60 4.33 -13.76
CA THR A 46 6.40 3.71 -14.83
C THR A 46 7.49 4.67 -15.30
N ARG A 47 8.74 4.21 -15.40
CA ARG A 47 9.87 5.10 -15.75
C ARG A 47 9.96 5.44 -17.23
N THR A 48 9.46 4.56 -18.11
CA THR A 48 9.79 4.60 -19.55
C THR A 48 8.78 5.40 -20.37
N ASP A 49 7.49 5.25 -20.08
CA ASP A 49 6.42 5.76 -20.95
C ASP A 49 5.11 5.88 -20.15
N ALA A 50 4.99 6.94 -19.34
CA ALA A 50 3.78 7.20 -18.56
C ALA A 50 2.63 7.67 -19.46
N THR A 51 2.92 8.52 -20.45
CA THR A 51 1.93 9.05 -21.38
C THR A 51 1.31 7.95 -22.25
N GLY A 52 2.13 7.11 -22.89
CA GLY A 52 1.64 6.02 -23.71
C GLY A 52 0.92 4.96 -22.88
N LEU A 53 1.36 4.68 -21.63
CA LEU A 53 0.58 3.83 -20.72
C LEU A 53 -0.78 4.45 -20.40
N GLN A 54 -0.84 5.75 -20.10
CA GLN A 54 -2.09 6.45 -19.83
C GLN A 54 -3.05 6.36 -21.03
N GLU A 55 -2.56 6.57 -22.25
CA GLU A 55 -3.36 6.48 -23.46
C GLU A 55 -3.88 5.06 -23.70
N ARG A 56 -3.04 4.03 -23.51
CA ARG A 56 -3.47 2.63 -23.59
C ARG A 56 -4.60 2.34 -22.60
N LEU A 57 -4.44 2.75 -21.33
CA LEU A 57 -5.49 2.55 -20.32
C LEU A 57 -6.78 3.32 -20.63
N ARG A 58 -6.69 4.52 -21.22
CA ARG A 58 -7.87 5.29 -21.66
C ARG A 58 -8.64 4.60 -22.79
N ARG A 59 -7.97 3.81 -23.63
CA ARG A 59 -8.59 3.01 -24.70
C ARG A 59 -9.12 1.67 -24.19
N GLU A 60 -8.40 1.01 -23.28
CA GLU A 60 -8.77 -0.30 -22.73
C GLU A 60 -9.95 -0.27 -21.76
N LEU A 61 -10.14 0.84 -21.04
CA LEU A 61 -11.21 0.97 -20.06
C LEU A 61 -12.49 1.44 -20.74
N ASP A 62 -13.61 0.77 -20.48
CA ASP A 62 -14.91 1.15 -21.08
C ASP A 62 -15.63 2.25 -20.30
N ASP A 63 -15.26 2.43 -19.03
CA ASP A 63 -15.97 3.30 -18.07
C ASP A 63 -15.20 4.59 -17.78
N GLN A 64 -15.87 5.74 -17.88
CA GLN A 64 -15.25 7.05 -17.67
C GLN A 64 -14.81 7.29 -16.21
N ALA A 65 -15.53 6.75 -15.23
CA ALA A 65 -15.11 6.83 -13.83
C ALA A 65 -13.83 6.01 -13.59
N LYS A 66 -13.70 4.82 -14.21
CA LYS A 66 -12.45 4.04 -14.19
C LYS A 66 -11.30 4.81 -14.84
N LYS A 67 -11.54 5.50 -15.96
CA LYS A 67 -10.52 6.35 -16.62
C LYS A 67 -10.08 7.51 -15.73
N ALA A 68 -11.02 8.14 -15.03
CA ALA A 68 -10.74 9.23 -14.10
C ALA A 68 -10.00 8.75 -12.83
N ASP A 69 -10.24 7.50 -12.41
CA ASP A 69 -9.64 6.91 -11.22
C ASP A 69 -8.25 6.29 -11.48
N VAL A 70 -7.67 6.40 -12.69
CA VAL A 70 -6.31 5.91 -12.98
C VAL A 70 -5.43 6.94 -13.67
N THR A 71 -4.28 7.22 -13.04
CA THR A 71 -3.28 8.16 -13.55
C THR A 71 -1.90 7.51 -13.58
N CYS A 72 -1.22 7.59 -14.72
CA CYS A 72 0.14 7.13 -14.89
C CYS A 72 1.12 8.27 -14.61
N VAL A 73 2.19 7.98 -13.87
CA VAL A 73 3.23 8.95 -13.51
C VAL A 73 4.62 8.35 -13.71
N THR A 74 5.62 9.22 -13.87
CA THR A 74 7.01 8.85 -14.16
C THR A 74 7.82 8.44 -12.94
N SER A 75 7.43 8.91 -11.74
CA SER A 75 8.15 8.63 -10.50
C SER A 75 7.25 8.66 -9.27
N LEU A 76 7.73 8.12 -8.15
CA LEU A 76 7.06 8.25 -6.85
C LEU A 76 7.00 9.71 -6.39
N ARG A 77 8.04 10.51 -6.67
CA ARG A 77 8.03 11.96 -6.39
C ARG A 77 6.91 12.67 -7.13
N ASP A 78 6.66 12.31 -8.39
CA ASP A 78 5.58 12.91 -9.16
C ASP A 78 4.20 12.50 -8.62
N ALA A 79 4.04 11.24 -8.16
CA ALA A 79 2.85 10.81 -7.43
C ALA A 79 2.61 11.68 -6.18
N VAL A 80 3.66 11.92 -5.38
CA VAL A 80 3.59 12.75 -4.17
C VAL A 80 3.25 14.20 -4.50
N LYS A 81 3.83 14.77 -5.57
CA LYS A 81 3.49 16.13 -6.03
C LYS A 81 2.01 16.23 -6.42
N LEU A 82 1.45 15.24 -7.10
CA LEU A 82 0.02 15.23 -7.45
C LEU A 82 -0.86 15.18 -6.19
N LEU A 83 -0.49 14.36 -5.20
CA LEU A 83 -1.20 14.29 -3.93
C LEU A 83 -1.19 15.64 -3.20
N LYS A 84 -0.02 16.28 -3.07
CA LYS A 84 0.12 17.59 -2.43
C LYS A 84 -0.70 18.68 -3.13
N ARG A 85 -0.78 18.65 -4.46
CA ARG A 85 -1.58 19.61 -5.26
C ARG A 85 -3.08 19.46 -5.07
N SER A 86 -3.56 18.27 -4.71
CA SER A 86 -4.99 18.03 -4.54
C SER A 86 -5.58 18.74 -3.30
N GLY A 87 -4.74 19.10 -2.32
CA GLY A 87 -5.19 19.70 -1.06
C GLY A 87 -6.04 18.79 -0.17
N ASP A 88 -6.24 17.52 -0.58
CA ASP A 88 -7.08 16.54 0.10
C ASP A 88 -6.35 15.96 1.32
N SER A 89 -6.41 16.70 2.43
CA SER A 89 -5.81 16.32 3.71
C SER A 89 -6.54 15.17 4.41
N GLN A 90 -7.73 14.80 3.92
CA GLN A 90 -8.58 13.76 4.51
C GLN A 90 -8.32 12.38 3.89
N SER A 91 -7.77 12.33 2.66
CA SER A 91 -7.43 11.07 1.99
C SER A 91 -6.07 10.51 2.44
N LYS A 92 -6.00 9.19 2.57
CA LYS A 92 -4.74 8.46 2.79
C LYS A 92 -4.13 8.01 1.45
N ALA A 93 -2.80 7.96 1.39
CA ALA A 93 -2.06 7.38 0.27
C ALA A 93 -1.38 6.08 0.71
N PHE A 94 -1.61 5.01 -0.04
CA PHE A 94 -1.07 3.68 0.20
C PHE A 94 -0.13 3.30 -0.93
N ILE A 95 1.11 2.98 -0.60
CA ILE A 95 2.02 2.33 -1.54
C ILE A 95 1.75 0.84 -1.43
N ILE A 96 1.25 0.22 -2.50
CA ILE A 96 0.80 -1.20 -2.49
C ILE A 96 1.77 -2.13 -3.23
N GLY A 97 2.97 -1.62 -3.53
CA GLY A 97 4.08 -2.38 -4.10
C GLY A 97 4.23 -2.23 -5.62
N GLY A 98 4.99 -3.11 -6.28
CA GLY A 98 5.72 -4.27 -5.74
C GLY A 98 7.07 -3.92 -5.10
N SER A 99 7.97 -4.91 -4.99
CA SER A 99 9.26 -4.78 -4.29
C SER A 99 10.07 -3.54 -4.73
N GLN A 100 10.16 -3.26 -6.03
CA GLN A 100 10.84 -2.05 -6.53
C GLN A 100 10.18 -0.75 -6.03
N MET A 101 8.85 -0.71 -5.97
CA MET A 101 8.12 0.46 -5.47
C MET A 101 8.30 0.64 -3.97
N TYR A 102 8.27 -0.46 -3.20
CA TYR A 102 8.58 -0.42 -1.77
C TYR A 102 10.01 0.07 -1.52
N LYS A 103 10.97 -0.37 -2.34
CA LYS A 103 12.38 0.06 -2.23
C LYS A 103 12.50 1.56 -2.47
N THR A 104 11.90 2.05 -3.55
CA THR A 104 11.86 3.49 -3.84
C THR A 104 11.15 4.27 -2.74
N ALA A 105 10.09 3.75 -2.13
CA ALA A 105 9.42 4.42 -1.01
C ALA A 105 10.36 4.61 0.19
N LEU A 106 11.11 3.57 0.55
CA LEU A 106 12.09 3.63 1.63
C LEU A 106 13.21 4.63 1.32
N GLU A 107 13.79 4.58 0.12
CA GLU A 107 14.84 5.51 -0.34
C GLU A 107 14.35 6.97 -0.29
N GLU A 108 13.13 7.22 -0.78
CA GLU A 108 12.52 8.56 -0.78
C GLU A 108 12.21 9.06 0.64
N THR A 109 11.97 8.17 1.62
CA THR A 109 11.87 8.55 3.03
C THR A 109 13.22 9.05 3.57
N TYR A 110 14.33 8.40 3.24
CA TYR A 110 15.67 8.88 3.61
C TYR A 110 16.03 10.21 2.93
N HIS A 111 15.49 10.46 1.74
CA HIS A 111 15.67 11.73 1.02
C HIS A 111 14.71 12.85 1.47
N GLY A 112 13.86 12.62 2.47
CA GLY A 112 12.95 13.63 3.02
C GLY A 112 11.71 13.91 2.16
N THR A 113 11.39 13.05 1.18
CA THR A 113 10.16 13.18 0.38
C THR A 113 8.92 12.94 1.23
N PHE A 114 9.03 12.07 2.25
CA PHE A 114 8.00 11.77 3.24
C PHE A 114 8.47 12.15 4.63
N THR A 115 7.60 12.79 5.43
CA THR A 115 7.87 13.07 6.86
C THR A 115 7.51 11.90 7.77
N HIS A 116 6.59 11.04 7.33
CA HIS A 116 6.18 9.85 8.06
C HIS A 116 6.01 8.69 7.08
N LEU A 117 6.63 7.55 7.37
CA LEU A 117 6.42 6.29 6.66
C LEU A 117 5.99 5.22 7.64
N ARG A 118 4.85 4.58 7.34
CA ARG A 118 4.32 3.45 8.10
C ARG A 118 4.18 2.24 7.20
N ILE A 119 4.46 1.06 7.75
CA ILE A 119 4.24 -0.22 7.08
C ILE A 119 3.09 -0.92 7.78
N LEU A 120 2.02 -1.17 7.04
CA LEU A 120 0.98 -2.12 7.42
C LEU A 120 1.31 -3.48 6.78
N GLN A 121 1.80 -4.40 7.58
CA GLN A 121 2.28 -5.71 7.16
C GLN A 121 1.26 -6.79 7.54
N THR A 122 0.97 -7.71 6.62
CA THR A 122 0.32 -8.98 6.97
C THR A 122 1.37 -10.07 6.89
N GLU A 123 1.70 -10.67 8.03
CA GLU A 123 2.54 -11.86 8.07
C GLU A 123 1.69 -13.08 7.76
N ILE A 124 2.27 -14.02 7.01
CA ILE A 124 1.62 -15.24 6.56
C ILE A 124 2.61 -16.38 6.77
N GLU A 125 2.20 -17.41 7.49
CA GLU A 125 2.96 -18.63 7.71
C GLU A 125 2.09 -19.84 7.37
N ARG A 126 2.68 -20.90 6.81
CA ARG A 126 1.97 -22.17 6.64
C ARG A 126 1.78 -22.83 7.99
N LEU A 127 0.61 -23.43 8.21
CA LEU A 127 0.32 -24.15 9.45
C LEU A 127 1.22 -25.38 9.62
N ASP A 128 1.59 -26.01 8.51
CA ASP A 128 2.47 -27.19 8.47
C ASP A 128 3.97 -26.86 8.62
N GLY A 129 4.34 -25.57 8.69
CA GLY A 129 5.71 -25.11 8.80
C GLY A 129 6.56 -25.26 7.54
N SER A 130 5.99 -25.71 6.42
CA SER A 130 6.73 -25.86 5.17
C SER A 130 7.06 -24.49 4.53
N SER A 131 8.15 -24.45 3.77
CA SER A 131 8.59 -23.23 3.10
C SER A 131 7.68 -22.88 1.91
N LEU A 132 7.65 -21.59 1.57
CA LEU A 132 7.02 -21.07 0.36
C LEU A 132 8.10 -20.78 -0.68
N GLU A 133 7.86 -21.15 -1.93
CA GLU A 133 8.69 -20.73 -3.05
C GLU A 133 8.42 -19.24 -3.33
N ILE A 134 9.38 -18.39 -2.99
CA ILE A 134 9.26 -16.92 -3.06
C ILE A 134 10.43 -16.38 -3.89
N ASP A 135 10.12 -15.68 -4.97
CA ASP A 135 11.10 -15.04 -5.85
C ASP A 135 11.27 -13.52 -5.58
N THR A 136 10.37 -12.95 -4.77
CA THR A 136 10.26 -11.51 -4.55
C THR A 136 10.13 -11.21 -3.07
N PHE A 137 11.08 -10.44 -2.54
CA PHE A 137 11.14 -10.10 -1.12
C PHE A 137 10.83 -8.62 -0.87
N PHE A 138 10.29 -8.32 0.31
CA PHE A 138 10.16 -6.94 0.79
C PHE A 138 11.56 -6.37 1.07
N PRO A 139 11.88 -5.13 0.64
CA PRO A 139 13.25 -4.61 0.63
C PRO A 139 13.79 -4.14 1.99
N ALA A 140 13.05 -4.37 3.08
CA ALA A 140 13.47 -4.04 4.43
C ALA A 140 13.08 -5.14 5.40
N ASN A 141 13.71 -5.16 6.58
CA ASN A 141 13.31 -6.02 7.68
C ASN A 141 13.10 -5.17 8.95
N PRO A 142 11.89 -4.62 9.16
CA PRO A 142 11.61 -3.76 10.32
C PRO A 142 11.89 -4.41 11.68
N LYS A 143 11.88 -5.75 11.77
CA LYS A 143 12.21 -6.48 13.01
C LYS A 143 13.70 -6.45 13.37
N GLN A 144 14.57 -6.23 12.38
CA GLN A 144 16.03 -6.24 12.54
C GLN A 144 16.65 -4.86 12.32
N ASP A 145 15.87 -3.89 11.83
CA ASP A 145 16.29 -2.51 11.62
C ASP A 145 15.79 -1.64 12.79
N GLY A 146 16.72 -1.24 13.65
CA GLY A 146 16.45 -0.44 14.86
C GLY A 146 15.88 0.95 14.61
N SER A 147 15.75 1.39 13.35
CA SER A 147 15.06 2.64 12.99
C SER A 147 13.56 2.45 12.72
N TRP A 148 13.00 1.28 13.06
CA TRP A 148 11.56 1.04 13.07
C TRP A 148 11.04 0.76 14.47
N ARG A 149 9.95 1.43 14.81
CA ARG A 149 9.16 1.13 15.99
C ARG A 149 8.02 0.18 15.63
N ARG A 150 7.85 -0.85 16.45
CA ARG A 150 6.65 -1.69 16.43
C ARG A 150 5.47 -0.88 16.97
N ALA A 151 4.45 -0.67 16.15
CA ALA A 151 3.22 0.00 16.60
C ALA A 151 2.34 -0.95 17.41
N GLU A 152 1.70 -0.41 18.45
CA GLU A 152 0.70 -1.12 19.24
C GLU A 152 -0.57 -1.38 18.41
N ASN A 153 -1.34 -2.40 18.80
CA ASN A 153 -2.54 -2.78 18.05
C ASN A 153 -3.57 -1.64 17.95
N ARG A 154 -3.67 -0.81 19.00
CA ARG A 154 -4.53 0.37 18.98
C ARG A 154 -4.08 1.40 17.94
N GLU A 155 -2.78 1.67 17.85
CA GLU A 155 -2.23 2.56 16.83
C GLU A 155 -2.53 2.02 15.43
N VAL A 156 -2.35 0.71 15.21
CA VAL A 156 -2.68 0.09 13.90
C VAL A 156 -4.17 0.22 13.60
N ALA A 157 -5.04 0.00 14.57
CA ALA A 157 -6.48 0.17 14.41
C ALA A 157 -6.84 1.61 14.02
N ASP A 158 -6.21 2.61 14.65
CA ASP A 158 -6.38 4.02 14.30
C ASP A 158 -5.87 4.33 12.89
N TRP A 159 -4.77 3.71 12.47
CA TRP A 159 -4.23 3.87 11.11
C TRP A 159 -5.18 3.32 10.05
N VAL A 160 -5.88 2.23 10.31
CA VAL A 160 -6.73 1.56 9.33
C VAL A 160 -8.22 1.91 9.46
N GLY A 161 -8.62 2.52 10.58
CA GLY A 161 -9.99 2.91 10.89
C GLY A 161 -10.93 1.73 11.14
N GLU A 162 -10.40 0.56 11.47
CA GLU A 162 -11.15 -0.61 11.91
C GLU A 162 -10.35 -1.41 12.94
N GLU A 163 -11.06 -2.15 13.78
CA GLU A 163 -10.40 -3.17 14.59
C GLU A 163 -9.67 -4.16 13.68
N VAL A 164 -8.40 -4.37 13.96
CA VAL A 164 -7.58 -5.34 13.26
C VAL A 164 -7.94 -6.72 13.83
N PRO A 165 -8.43 -7.68 13.01
CA PRO A 165 -8.92 -8.96 13.52
C PRO A 165 -7.80 -9.78 14.18
N GLN A 166 -7.76 -9.69 15.51
CA GLN A 166 -7.23 -10.58 16.57
C GLN A 166 -6.47 -9.76 17.63
N VAL A 167 -7.24 -9.16 18.54
CA VAL A 167 -6.75 -8.62 19.82
C VAL A 167 -7.66 -9.13 20.93
N LYS A 168 -7.45 -10.38 21.34
CA LYS A 168 -7.59 -10.74 22.75
C LYS A 168 -6.17 -11.03 23.22
N SER A 169 -5.61 -10.08 23.97
CA SER A 169 -4.24 -10.08 24.53
C SER A 169 -3.14 -9.55 23.59
N GLY A 170 -2.71 -8.31 23.85
CA GLY A 170 -1.37 -7.69 23.74
C GLY A 170 -0.27 -8.09 22.74
N ASP A 171 -0.29 -9.20 22.00
CA ASP A 171 0.90 -9.76 21.33
C ASP A 171 0.83 -9.87 19.79
N GLY A 172 -0.33 -9.60 19.17
CA GLY A 172 -0.50 -9.81 17.74
C GLY A 172 -0.68 -11.29 17.38
N SER A 173 -1.55 -11.97 18.12
CA SER A 173 -1.94 -13.36 17.90
C SER A 173 -2.28 -13.71 16.45
N TRP A 174 -1.86 -14.90 16.04
CA TRP A 174 -2.10 -15.47 14.71
C TRP A 174 -3.56 -15.91 14.53
N LYS A 175 -4.10 -15.72 13.33
CA LYS A 175 -5.41 -16.21 12.90
C LYS A 175 -5.27 -17.24 11.80
N GLU A 176 -5.92 -18.38 11.94
CA GLU A 176 -6.01 -19.38 10.87
C GLU A 176 -6.87 -18.89 9.69
N ASP A 177 -6.41 -19.16 8.47
CA ASP A 177 -7.07 -18.87 7.19
C ASP A 177 -6.70 -19.98 6.19
N GLY A 178 -7.44 -21.09 6.23
CA GLY A 178 -7.11 -22.30 5.47
C GLY A 178 -5.83 -22.95 5.98
N ASP A 179 -4.91 -23.29 5.06
CA ASP A 179 -3.60 -23.89 5.38
C ASP A 179 -2.57 -22.90 5.94
N PHE A 180 -2.99 -21.66 6.19
CA PHE A 180 -2.14 -20.58 6.64
C PHE A 180 -2.62 -20.04 7.98
N LYS A 181 -1.68 -19.44 8.71
CA LYS A 181 -1.98 -18.48 9.76
C LYS A 181 -1.51 -17.11 9.32
N ILE A 182 -2.29 -16.08 9.64
CA ILE A 182 -2.02 -14.70 9.30
C ILE A 182 -2.07 -13.81 10.55
N ARG A 183 -1.27 -12.75 10.58
CA ARG A 183 -1.42 -11.67 11.55
C ARG A 183 -1.08 -10.33 10.93
N THR A 184 -1.71 -9.27 11.40
CA THR A 184 -1.47 -7.92 10.90
C THR A 184 -0.67 -7.10 11.91
N LEU A 185 0.35 -6.44 11.38
CA LEU A 185 1.41 -5.79 12.13
C LEU A 185 1.61 -4.36 11.56
N GLY A 186 1.74 -3.35 12.43
CA GLY A 186 2.15 -2.00 12.04
C GLY A 186 3.57 -1.65 12.45
N TRP A 187 4.33 -0.99 11.57
CA TRP A 187 5.65 -0.44 11.86
C TRP A 187 5.68 1.04 11.49
N GLU A 188 6.30 1.86 12.31
CA GLU A 188 6.51 3.28 12.04
C GLU A 188 8.01 3.57 11.96
N LYS A 189 8.44 4.28 10.92
CA LYS A 189 9.84 4.67 10.79
C LYS A 189 10.13 5.78 11.80
N GLU A 190 11.11 5.56 12.66
CA GLU A 190 11.69 6.60 13.48
C GLU A 190 12.75 7.31 12.64
N LEU A 191 12.45 8.53 12.22
CA LEU A 191 13.44 9.37 11.55
C LEU A 191 14.34 9.99 12.63
N PRO A 192 15.68 9.92 12.48
CA PRO A 192 16.56 10.63 13.40
C PRO A 192 16.22 12.12 13.32
N PHE A 193 15.79 12.68 14.44
CA PHE A 193 15.41 14.07 14.74
C PHE A 193 15.40 15.04 13.55
N SER A 194 14.19 15.51 13.20
CA SER A 194 13.97 16.76 12.44
C SER A 194 14.48 17.98 13.19
#